data_AF-A0A554WFA2-F1
#
_entry.id   AF-A0A554WFA2-F1
#
_cell.length_a   1.000
_cell.length_b   1.000
_cell.length_c   1.000
_cell.angle_alpha   90.00
_cell.angle_beta   90.00
_cell.angle_gamma   90.00
#
_symmetry.space_group_name_H-M   'P 1'
#
loop_
_entity.id
_entity.type
_entity.pdbx_description
1 polymer ?
#
loop_
_entity_poly.entity_id
_entity_poly.type
_entity_poly.pdbx_seq_one_letter_code
_entity_poly.pdbx_strand_id
1 'polypeptide(L)'
;MTTTTFDTLRFVEKLEKAGMPREQAAALAEAQKEALAEALDTTLATKADIQELRQDMAKMRADLRDEMTSIRGEMMTIKWMMGVLVALAIANFAKQFF
;
A
#
# COMPACT_ATOMS: atom_id res chain seq x y z
N MET A 1 -10.86 -15.36 1.20
CA MET A 1 -10.27 -15.65 -0.12
C MET A 1 -10.94 -16.93 -0.58
N THR A 2 -11.74 -16.93 -1.63
CA THR A 2 -12.09 -18.18 -2.29
C THR A 2 -10.82 -18.63 -3.00
N THR A 3 -10.01 -19.43 -2.30
CA THR A 3 -8.95 -20.21 -2.94
C THR A 3 -9.65 -21.11 -3.93
N THR A 4 -9.51 -20.82 -5.22
CA THR A 4 -9.96 -21.73 -6.26
C THR A 4 -9.02 -22.93 -6.21
N THR A 5 -9.34 -23.91 -5.37
CA THR A 5 -8.52 -25.11 -5.20
C THR A 5 -8.50 -25.87 -6.53
N PHE A 6 -7.31 -26.24 -7.00
CA PHE A 6 -7.19 -27.13 -8.13
C PHE A 6 -7.70 -28.52 -7.71
N ASP A 7 -8.85 -28.92 -8.25
CA ASP A 7 -9.47 -30.21 -7.97
C ASP A 7 -8.80 -31.30 -8.82
N THR A 8 -7.74 -31.88 -8.27
CA THR A 8 -6.96 -32.95 -8.91
C THR A 8 -7.85 -34.12 -9.33
N LEU A 9 -8.85 -34.48 -8.52
CA LEU A 9 -9.72 -35.62 -8.80
C LEU A 9 -10.62 -35.36 -10.01
N ARG A 10 -11.32 -34.21 -10.04
CA ARG A 10 -12.10 -33.81 -11.22
C ARG A 10 -11.24 -33.68 -12.47
N PHE A 11 -10.00 -33.22 -12.33
CA PHE A 11 -9.08 -33.10 -13.45
C PHE A 11 -8.69 -34.47 -14.02
N VAL A 12 -8.34 -35.43 -13.16
CA VAL A 12 -8.08 -36.83 -13.56
C VAL A 12 -9.30 -37.44 -14.25
N GLU A 13 -10.49 -37.34 -13.66
CA GLU A 13 -11.72 -37.89 -14.24
C GLU A 13 -12.02 -37.31 -15.63
N LYS A 14 -11.71 -36.02 -15.84
CA LYS A 14 -11.91 -35.35 -17.13
C LYS A 14 -10.93 -35.86 -18.18
N LEU A 15 -9.68 -36.13 -17.80
CA LEU A 15 -8.67 -36.71 -18.68
C LEU A 15 -8.97 -38.17 -19.02
N GLU A 16 -9.44 -38.95 -18.06
CA GLU A 16 -9.88 -40.34 -18.29
C GLU A 16 -11.05 -40.41 -19.25
N LYS A 17 -12.06 -39.54 -19.10
CA LYS A 17 -13.17 -39.43 -20.05
C LYS A 17 -12.73 -39.02 -21.46
N ALA A 18 -11.59 -38.35 -21.58
CA ALA A 18 -10.96 -38.02 -22.86
C ALA A 18 -10.09 -39.15 -23.44
N GLY A 19 -10.03 -40.32 -22.77
CA GLY A 19 -9.29 -41.49 -23.23
C GLY A 19 -7.86 -41.61 -22.69
N MET A 20 -7.44 -40.75 -21.75
CA MET A 20 -6.13 -40.87 -21.11
C MET A 20 -6.12 -42.00 -20.06
N PRO A 21 -5.10 -42.87 -20.02
CA PRO A 21 -4.97 -43.87 -18.95
C PRO A 21 -4.89 -43.22 -17.56
N ARG A 22 -5.54 -43.82 -16.56
CA ARG A 22 -5.65 -43.24 -15.20
C ARG A 22 -4.32 -42.85 -14.58
N GLU A 23 -3.30 -43.68 -14.75
CA GLU A 23 -1.95 -43.42 -14.22
C GLU A 23 -1.32 -42.17 -14.84
N GLN A 24 -1.48 -41.96 -16.14
CA GLN A 24 -0.98 -40.78 -16.84
C GLN A 24 -1.78 -39.54 -16.46
N ALA A 25 -3.11 -39.68 -16.36
CA ALA A 25 -3.99 -38.60 -15.92
C ALA A 25 -3.64 -38.15 -14.50
N ALA A 26 -3.40 -39.09 -13.58
CA ALA A 26 -2.99 -38.81 -12.21
C ALA A 26 -1.61 -38.13 -12.14
N ALA A 27 -0.62 -38.64 -12.89
CA ALA A 27 0.71 -38.04 -12.95
C ALA A 27 0.67 -36.60 -13.49
N LEU A 28 -0.11 -36.35 -14.55
CA LEU A 28 -0.27 -35.02 -15.13
C LEU A 28 -0.99 -34.06 -14.18
N ALA A 29 -2.01 -34.55 -13.48
CA ALA A 29 -2.76 -33.77 -12.50
C ALA A 29 -1.88 -33.30 -11.34
N GLU A 30 -1.01 -34.17 -10.83
CA GLU A 30 -0.11 -33.81 -9.73
C GLU A 30 0.97 -32.85 -10.20
N ALA A 31 1.60 -33.11 -11.36
CA ALA A 31 2.61 -32.20 -11.93
C ALA A 31 2.03 -30.80 -12.22
N GLN A 32 0.79 -30.71 -12.71
CA GLN A 32 0.15 -29.43 -12.97
C GLN A 32 -0.21 -28.69 -11.66
N LYS A 33 -0.67 -29.41 -10.64
CA LYS A 33 -0.95 -28.84 -9.32
C LYS A 33 0.33 -28.28 -8.68
N GLU A 34 1.44 -29.00 -8.76
CA GLU A 34 2.73 -28.57 -8.22
C GLU A 34 3.26 -27.33 -8.95
N ALA A 35 3.26 -27.35 -10.29
CA ALA A 35 3.66 -26.19 -11.09
C ALA A 35 2.78 -24.95 -10.85
N LEU A 36 1.46 -25.13 -10.67
CA LEU A 36 0.55 -24.03 -10.33
C LEU A 36 0.80 -23.53 -8.91
N ALA A 37 1.05 -24.42 -7.94
CA ALA A 37 1.36 -24.03 -6.58
C ALA A 37 2.64 -23.19 -6.53
N GLU A 38 3.71 -23.63 -7.18
CA GLU A 38 5.00 -22.93 -7.23
C GLU A 38 4.88 -21.57 -7.95
N ALA A 39 4.18 -21.52 -9.09
CA ALA A 39 3.98 -20.28 -9.83
C ALA A 39 3.15 -19.25 -9.05
N LEU A 40 2.11 -19.69 -8.34
CA LEU A 40 1.25 -18.81 -7.55
C LEU A 40 1.95 -18.29 -6.29
N ASP A 41 2.82 -19.08 -5.67
CA ASP A 41 3.56 -18.71 -4.46
C ASP A 41 4.67 -17.69 -4.75
N THR A 42 5.31 -17.77 -5.93
CA THR A 42 6.49 -16.95 -6.26
C THR A 42 6.17 -15.64 -7.00
N THR A 43 5.02 -15.51 -7.65
CA THR A 43 4.75 -14.35 -8.54
C THR A 43 3.66 -13.39 -8.05
N LEU A 44 2.86 -13.78 -7.07
CA LEU A 44 1.71 -12.99 -6.64
C LEU A 44 1.95 -12.34 -5.29
N ALA A 45 1.86 -11.00 -5.25
CA ALA A 45 1.74 -10.28 -3.99
C ALA A 45 0.52 -10.81 -3.23
N THR A 46 0.71 -11.18 -1.98
CA THR A 46 -0.35 -11.73 -1.16
C THR A 46 -1.34 -10.63 -0.76
N LYS A 47 -2.54 -11.00 -0.30
CA LYS A 47 -3.45 -10.00 0.28
C LYS A 47 -2.86 -9.33 1.53
N ALA A 48 -1.97 -10.01 2.24
CA ALA A 48 -1.30 -9.43 3.40
C ALA A 48 -0.38 -8.29 2.95
N ASP A 49 0.42 -8.51 1.91
CA ASP A 49 1.33 -7.49 1.34
C ASP A 49 0.55 -6.25 0.88
N ILE A 50 -0.62 -6.46 0.23
CA ILE A 50 -1.49 -5.35 -0.19
C ILE A 50 -2.08 -4.61 1.01
N GLN A 51 -2.44 -5.32 2.09
CA GLN A 51 -2.94 -4.70 3.31
C GLN A 51 -1.86 -3.91 4.03
N GLU A 52 -0.64 -4.44 4.11
CA GLU A 52 0.53 -3.76 4.67
C GLU A 52 0.83 -2.48 3.89
N LEU A 53 0.92 -2.55 2.56
CA LEU A 53 1.10 -1.36 1.71
C LEU A 53 0.00 -0.31 1.91
N ARG A 54 -1.26 -0.74 2.11
CA ARG A 54 -2.36 0.20 2.41
C ARG A 54 -2.19 0.88 3.77
N GLN A 55 -1.72 0.15 4.77
CA GLN A 55 -1.45 0.70 6.10
C GLN A 55 -0.27 1.68 6.04
N ASP A 56 0.81 1.33 5.36
CA ASP A 56 1.97 2.20 5.18
C ASP A 56 1.61 3.49 4.43
N MET A 57 0.82 3.38 3.36
CA MET A 57 0.31 4.55 2.64
C MET A 57 -0.60 5.42 3.52
N ALA A 58 -1.43 4.82 4.37
CA ALA A 58 -2.30 5.56 5.29
C ALA A 58 -1.47 6.30 6.35
N LYS A 59 -0.45 5.65 6.89
CA LYS A 59 0.48 6.22 7.86
C LYS A 59 1.27 7.39 7.24
N MET A 60 1.88 7.19 6.08
CA MET A 60 2.61 8.24 5.38
C MET A 60 1.73 9.46 5.07
N ARG A 61 0.47 9.25 4.69
CA ARG A 61 -0.49 10.34 4.49
C ARG A 61 -0.82 11.09 5.78
N ALA A 62 -0.90 10.38 6.91
CA ALA A 62 -1.12 10.99 8.21
C ALA A 62 0.10 11.82 8.64
N ASP A 63 1.30 11.24 8.55
CA ASP A 63 2.56 11.91 8.89
C ASP A 63 2.75 13.20 8.07
N LEU A 64 2.53 13.13 6.74
CA LEU A 64 2.59 14.31 5.86
C LEU A 64 1.55 15.39 6.22
N ARG A 65 0.35 14.98 6.64
CA ARG A 65 -0.69 15.93 7.06
C ARG A 65 -0.26 16.62 8.35
N ASP A 66 0.28 15.88 9.31
CA ASP A 66 0.70 16.40 10.60
C ASP A 66 1.87 17.38 10.42
N GLU A 67 2.89 17.03 9.63
CA GLU A 67 3.98 17.95 9.26
C GLU A 67 3.46 19.23 8.63
N MET A 68 2.50 19.13 7.68
CA MET A 68 1.91 20.30 7.04
C MET A 68 1.15 21.18 8.03
N THR A 69 0.48 20.60 9.02
CA THR A 69 -0.18 21.36 10.10
C THR A 69 0.82 22.04 11.01
N SER A 70 1.94 21.38 11.34
CA SER A 70 3.03 21.97 12.13
C SER A 70 3.63 23.18 11.43
N ILE A 71 4.03 23.02 10.15
CA ILE A 71 4.59 24.10 9.33
C ILE A 71 3.61 25.28 9.24
N ARG A 72 2.32 25.01 9.08
CA ARG A 72 1.29 26.07 9.07
C ARG A 72 1.23 26.81 10.41
N GLY A 73 1.32 26.09 11.53
CA GLY A 73 1.36 26.68 12.87
C GLY A 73 2.59 27.56 13.08
N GLU A 74 3.77 27.06 12.76
CA GLU A 74 5.04 27.80 12.83
C GLU A 74 5.00 29.05 11.97
N MET A 75 4.48 28.95 10.74
CA MET A 75 4.32 30.09 9.83
C MET A 75 3.38 31.16 10.40
N MET A 76 2.30 30.76 11.07
CA MET A 76 1.41 31.73 11.73
C MET A 76 2.11 32.45 12.88
N THR A 77 2.89 31.73 13.70
CA THR A 77 3.68 32.32 14.77
C THR A 77 4.70 33.33 14.23
N ILE A 78 5.43 32.96 13.17
CA ILE A 78 6.39 33.86 12.51
C ILE A 78 5.68 35.11 11.95
N LYS A 79 4.51 34.96 11.31
CA LYS A 79 3.74 36.12 10.82
C LYS A 79 3.35 37.09 11.94
N TRP A 80 2.94 36.58 13.10
CA TRP A 80 2.63 37.41 14.26
C TRP A 80 3.86 38.14 14.80
N MET A 81 4.99 37.44 14.94
CA MET A 81 6.25 38.05 15.38
C MET A 81 6.69 39.17 14.42
N MET A 82 6.61 38.92 13.11
CA MET A 82 6.90 39.92 12.09
C MET A 82 5.96 41.12 12.17
N GLY A 83 4.66 40.90 12.39
CA GLY A 83 3.69 41.97 12.59
C GLY A 83 4.03 42.86 13.79
N VAL A 84 4.42 42.26 14.92
CA VAL A 84 4.87 43.00 16.11
C VAL A 84 6.16 43.78 15.84
N LEU A 85 7.15 43.16 15.18
CA LEU A 85 8.41 43.83 14.83
C LEU A 85 8.18 45.03 13.91
N VAL A 86 7.32 44.90 12.90
CA VAL A 86 6.95 46.00 11.99
C VAL A 86 6.25 47.12 12.75
N ALA A 87 5.30 46.79 13.63
CA ALA A 87 4.61 47.79 14.45
C ALA A 87 5.58 48.56 15.37
N LEU A 88 6.52 47.86 16.00
CA LEU A 88 7.58 48.47 16.82
C LEU A 88 8.49 49.38 15.99
N ALA A 89 8.88 48.95 14.78
CA ALA A 89 9.70 49.75 13.88
C ALA A 89 8.97 51.04 13.47
N ILE A 90 7.68 50.95 13.14
CA ILE A 90 6.84 52.11 12.81
C ILE A 90 6.72 53.06 14.01
N ALA A 91 6.48 52.55 15.21
CA ALA A 91 6.36 53.36 16.42
C ALA A 91 7.67 54.12 16.74
N ASN A 92 8.82 53.45 16.64
CA ASN A 92 10.12 54.06 16.82
C ASN A 92 10.41 55.12 15.75
N PHE A 93 10.08 54.83 14.48
CA PHE A 93 10.23 55.78 13.39
C PHE A 93 9.38 57.04 13.63
N ALA A 94 8.10 56.88 13.99
CA ALA A 94 7.21 58.01 14.27
C ALA A 94 7.77 58.90 15.40
N LYS A 95 8.28 58.31 16.48
CA LYS A 95 8.88 59.05 17.61
C LYS A 95 10.18 59.79 17.26
N GLN A 96 10.90 59.35 16.23
CA GLN A 96 12.18 59.95 15.85
C GLN A 96 12.00 61.14 14.88
N PHE A 97 10.91 61.18 14.13
CA PHE A 97 10.67 62.16 13.07
C PHE A 97 9.52 63.14 13.34
N PHE A 98 8.68 62.89 14.35
CA PHE A 98 7.62 63.79 14.82
C PHE A 98 7.79 64.06 16.31
#